data_AF-A0A7V2ACN9-F1
#
_entry.id   AF-A0A7V2ACN9-F1
#
_cell.length_a   1.000
_cell.length_b   1.000
_cell.length_c   1.000
_cell.angle_alpha   90.00
_cell.angle_beta   90.00
_cell.angle_gamma   90.00
#
_symmetry.space_group_name_H-M   'P 1'
#
loop_
_entity.id
_entity.type
_entity.pdbx_description
1 polymer ?
#
loop_
_entity_poly.entity_id
_entity_poly.type
_entity_poly.pdbx_seq_one_letter_code
_entity_poly.pdbx_strand_id
1 'polypeptide(L)'
;VGWDILKSLKLRSRGVNLIACPSCARQEFDVIKTVNALEERIEDIDTSMDVAVIGCVVNGPGEAREAAVGLTGGKPNLLYVDGKPSRKLSEDALVDQIEQTIRERVAREKAAHEAAHDSSDDR
;
A
#
# COMPACT_ATOMS: atom_id res chain seq x y z
N VAL A 1 0.84 10.65 18.95
CA VAL A 1 2.20 10.70 19.54
C VAL A 1 2.68 9.33 20.04
N GLY A 2 2.05 8.69 21.05
CA GLY A 2 2.51 7.38 21.54
C GLY A 2 2.38 6.24 20.50
N TRP A 3 1.34 6.29 19.67
CA TRP A 3 1.13 5.34 18.59
C TRP A 3 2.10 5.51 17.42
N ASP A 4 2.47 6.73 17.08
CA ASP A 4 3.40 7.02 15.98
C ASP A 4 4.79 6.42 16.28
N ILE A 5 5.23 6.49 17.54
CA ILE A 5 6.48 5.87 18.01
C ILE A 5 6.42 4.33 17.86
N LEU A 6 5.29 3.71 18.24
CA LEU A 6 5.09 2.26 18.11
C LEU A 6 4.98 1.81 16.64
N LYS A 7 4.39 2.64 15.77
CA LYS A 7 4.31 2.42 14.32
C LYS A 7 5.71 2.48 13.68
N SER A 8 6.53 3.48 14.04
CA SER A 8 7.92 3.59 13.56
C SER A 8 8.81 2.43 13.98
N LEU A 9 8.56 1.82 15.15
CA LEU A 9 9.32 0.68 15.67
C LEU A 9 8.76 -0.69 15.23
N LYS A 10 7.72 -0.75 14.38
CA LYS A 10 7.02 -1.98 13.97
C LYS A 10 6.52 -2.85 15.14
N LEU A 11 6.31 -2.27 16.32
CA LEU A 11 5.89 -3.03 17.53
C LEU A 11 4.38 -3.26 17.58
N ARG A 12 3.58 -2.33 17.02
CA ARG A 12 2.16 -2.48 16.71
C ARG A 12 1.77 -1.52 15.59
N SER A 13 1.29 -2.05 14.47
CA SER A 13 0.70 -1.27 13.37
C SER A 13 -0.81 -1.48 13.38
N ARG A 14 -1.58 -0.41 13.60
CA ARG A 14 -3.01 -0.36 13.28
C ARG A 14 -3.15 0.46 12.00
N GLY A 15 -3.89 -0.09 11.05
CA GLY A 15 -4.14 0.52 9.76
C GLY A 15 -2.99 0.45 8.76
N VAL A 16 -3.23 1.06 7.60
CA VAL A 16 -2.33 1.00 6.45
C VAL A 16 -1.07 1.84 6.70
N ASN A 17 0.08 1.28 6.32
CA ASN A 17 1.36 1.96 6.34
C ASN A 17 1.74 2.37 4.92
N LEU A 18 1.59 3.67 4.63
CA LEU A 18 1.92 4.24 3.33
C LEU A 18 3.41 4.61 3.29
N ILE A 19 4.12 4.02 2.34
CA ILE A 19 5.54 4.26 2.07
C ILE A 19 5.62 5.04 0.76
N ALA A 20 5.87 6.34 0.84
CA ALA A 20 5.94 7.21 -0.33
C ALA A 20 7.38 7.63 -0.63
N CYS A 21 7.74 7.68 -1.92
CA CYS A 21 9.00 8.26 -2.36
C CYS A 21 8.95 9.80 -2.23
N PRO A 22 10.00 10.46 -1.72
CA PRO A 22 10.05 11.92 -1.70
C PRO A 22 9.93 12.49 -3.13
N SER A 23 9.27 13.63 -3.28
CA SER A 23 9.11 14.30 -4.57
C SER A 23 10.48 14.60 -5.19
N CYS A 24 10.81 13.92 -6.28
CA CYS A 24 12.08 14.03 -6.99
C CYS A 24 11.83 14.52 -8.42
N ALA A 25 12.83 15.14 -9.07
CA ALA A 25 12.74 15.57 -10.47
C ALA A 25 12.55 14.42 -11.48
N ARG A 26 12.70 13.16 -11.03
CA ARG A 26 12.46 11.94 -11.81
C ARG A 26 11.06 11.37 -11.62
N GLN A 27 10.17 12.09 -10.94
CA GLN A 27 8.79 11.64 -10.78
C GLN A 27 8.06 11.75 -12.12
N GLU A 28 7.41 10.67 -12.52
CA GLU A 28 6.60 10.63 -13.74
C GLU A 28 5.15 11.07 -13.48
N PHE A 29 4.73 11.12 -12.22
CA PHE A 29 3.42 11.57 -11.74
C PHE A 29 3.55 12.28 -10.39
N ASP A 30 2.50 12.99 -9.97
CA ASP A 30 2.45 13.66 -8.66
C ASP A 30 2.18 12.66 -7.53
N VAL A 31 3.26 12.23 -6.87
CA VAL A 31 3.22 11.28 -5.75
C VAL A 31 2.45 11.85 -4.57
N ILE A 32 2.68 13.13 -4.23
CA ILE A 32 2.10 13.77 -3.04
C ILE A 32 0.58 13.82 -3.18
N LYS A 33 0.09 14.29 -4.34
CA LYS A 33 -1.35 14.34 -4.60
C LYS A 33 -1.99 12.96 -4.56
N THR A 34 -1.31 11.95 -5.09
CA THR A 34 -1.80 10.56 -5.09
C THR A 34 -1.86 9.98 -3.67
N VAL A 35 -0.83 10.23 -2.85
CA VAL A 35 -0.77 9.77 -1.46
C VAL A 35 -1.84 10.44 -0.61
N ASN A 36 -2.03 11.75 -0.70
CA ASN A 36 -3.07 12.46 0.04
C ASN A 36 -4.47 11.93 -0.31
N ALA A 37 -4.74 11.71 -1.60
CA ALA A 37 -6.02 11.14 -2.05
C ALA A 37 -6.22 9.68 -1.58
N LEU A 38 -5.14 8.91 -1.44
CA LEU A 38 -5.19 7.56 -0.90
C LEU A 38 -5.41 7.59 0.62
N GLU A 39 -4.72 8.44 1.36
CA GLU A 39 -4.87 8.60 2.81
C GLU A 39 -6.32 8.86 3.20
N GLU A 40 -7.00 9.81 2.54
CA GLU A 40 -8.40 10.13 2.80
C GLU A 40 -9.36 8.95 2.54
N ARG A 41 -9.00 8.06 1.61
CA ARG A 41 -9.85 6.93 1.18
C ARG A 41 -9.62 5.64 1.93
N ILE A 42 -8.47 5.51 2.60
CA ILE A 42 -8.08 4.29 3.32
C ILE A 42 -8.06 4.46 4.85
N GLU A 43 -8.48 5.62 5.35
CA GLU A 43 -8.56 5.92 6.79
C GLU A 43 -9.51 4.96 7.54
N ASP A 44 -10.47 4.35 6.84
CA ASP A 44 -11.42 3.37 7.38
C ASP A 44 -10.84 1.94 7.55
N ILE A 45 -9.62 1.70 7.07
CA ILE A 45 -8.98 0.39 7.10
C ILE A 45 -8.08 0.24 8.32
N ASP A 46 -8.50 -0.60 9.26
CA ASP A 46 -7.71 -0.97 10.46
C ASP A 46 -6.66 -2.07 10.23
N THR A 47 -6.67 -2.72 9.05
CA THR A 47 -5.77 -3.84 8.74
C THR A 47 -4.35 -3.36 8.52
N SER A 48 -3.40 -3.98 9.22
CA SER A 48 -1.97 -3.70 9.06
C SER A 48 -1.44 -4.21 7.72
N MET A 49 -1.13 -3.30 6.80
CA MET A 49 -0.49 -3.64 5.53
C MET A 49 0.40 -2.51 5.03
N ASP A 50 1.47 -2.87 4.32
CA ASP A 50 2.40 -1.91 3.72
C ASP A 50 1.99 -1.62 2.26
N VAL A 51 1.81 -0.34 1.95
CA VAL A 51 1.47 0.15 0.61
C VAL A 51 2.56 1.12 0.15
N ALA A 52 3.25 0.82 -0.94
CA ALA A 52 4.32 1.65 -1.49
C ALA A 52 3.84 2.50 -2.68
N VAL A 53 4.17 3.79 -2.71
CA VAL A 53 3.85 4.73 -3.81
C VAL A 53 5.15 5.40 -4.28
N ILE A 54 5.70 4.89 -5.38
CA ILE A 54 7.03 5.28 -5.88
C ILE A 54 6.89 6.00 -7.22
N GLY A 55 7.31 7.26 -7.28
CA GLY A 55 7.16 8.12 -8.45
C GLY A 55 8.05 7.80 -9.65
N CYS A 56 9.02 6.89 -9.52
CA CYS A 56 10.02 6.62 -10.56
C CYS A 56 10.28 5.12 -10.78
N VAL A 57 10.73 4.77 -11.98
CA VAL A 57 11.06 3.39 -12.36
C VAL A 57 12.39 2.88 -11.78
N VAL A 58 13.23 3.77 -11.26
CA VAL A 58 14.58 3.40 -10.77
C VAL A 58 14.49 2.58 -9.50
N ASN A 59 13.82 3.13 -8.48
CA ASN A 59 13.64 2.46 -7.20
C ASN A 59 12.28 1.73 -7.09
N GLY A 60 11.34 2.05 -7.99
CA GLY A 60 9.98 1.50 -7.96
C GLY A 60 9.90 -0.03 -7.91
N PRO A 61 10.58 -0.78 -8.78
CA PRO A 61 10.44 -2.24 -8.82
C PRO A 61 10.99 -2.96 -7.59
N GLY A 62 11.97 -2.38 -6.89
CA GLY A 62 12.52 -2.96 -5.66
C GLY A 62 11.61 -2.70 -4.48
N GLU A 63 11.26 -1.43 -4.27
CA GLU A 63 10.42 -1.00 -3.14
C GLU A 63 8.97 -1.53 -3.26
N ALA A 64 8.43 -1.63 -4.47
CA ALA A 64 7.10 -2.18 -4.72
C ALA A 64 7.01 -3.70 -4.53
N ARG A 65 8.14 -4.42 -4.46
CA ARG A 65 8.16 -5.87 -4.18
C ARG A 65 8.11 -6.22 -2.72
N GLU A 66 8.65 -5.35 -1.89
CA GLU A 66 8.66 -5.51 -0.42
C GLU A 66 7.31 -5.14 0.19
N ALA A 67 6.51 -4.32 -0.50
CA ALA A 67 5.17 -3.94 -0.08
C ALA A 67 4.09 -4.93 -0.56
N ALA A 68 2.97 -4.98 0.16
CA ALA A 68 1.82 -5.80 -0.23
C ALA A 68 1.16 -5.26 -1.52
N VAL A 69 1.06 -3.93 -1.62
CA VAL A 69 0.62 -3.22 -2.82
C VAL A 69 1.63 -2.13 -3.13
N GLY A 70 2.10 -2.05 -4.37
CA GLY A 70 3.12 -1.08 -4.78
C GLY A 70 2.77 -0.40 -6.10
N LEU A 71 2.84 0.93 -6.14
CA LEU A 71 2.75 1.71 -7.37
C LEU A 71 4.15 2.15 -7.81
N THR A 72 4.48 1.91 -9.07
CA THR A 72 5.71 2.40 -9.71
C THR A 72 5.39 3.37 -10.85
N GLY A 73 6.00 4.54 -10.78
CA GLY A 73 5.92 5.58 -11.79
C GLY A 73 6.69 5.21 -13.04
N GLY A 74 6.01 5.24 -14.18
CA GLY A 74 6.58 4.93 -15.49
C GLY A 74 5.63 5.38 -16.61
N LYS A 75 6.11 5.32 -17.85
CA LYS A 75 5.29 5.55 -19.04
C LYS A 75 5.07 4.21 -19.75
N PRO A 76 4.11 3.37 -19.32
CA PRO A 76 2.99 3.60 -18.37
C PRO A 76 3.26 3.16 -16.92
N ASN A 77 2.45 3.64 -15.97
CA ASN A 77 2.58 3.32 -14.54
C ASN A 77 2.28 1.85 -14.29
N LEU A 78 2.98 1.23 -13.35
CA LEU A 78 2.88 -0.21 -13.06
C LEU A 78 2.42 -0.44 -11.63
N LEU A 79 1.36 -1.22 -11.48
CA LEU A 79 0.88 -1.72 -10.19
C LEU A 79 1.48 -3.08 -9.90
N TYR A 80 2.02 -3.23 -8.69
CA TYR A 80 2.55 -4.47 -8.13
C TYR A 80 1.67 -4.92 -6.97
N VAL A 81 1.41 -6.22 -6.91
CA VAL A 81 0.68 -6.87 -5.80
C VAL A 81 1.48 -8.11 -5.39
N ASP A 82 1.83 -8.22 -4.11
CA ASP A 82 2.68 -9.29 -3.57
C ASP A 82 3.98 -9.49 -4.40
N GLY A 83 4.60 -8.39 -4.81
CA GLY A 83 5.80 -8.36 -5.65
C GLY A 83 5.65 -8.85 -7.09
N LYS A 84 4.43 -9.11 -7.56
CA LYS A 84 4.15 -9.44 -8.96
C LYS A 84 3.55 -8.23 -9.69
N PRO A 85 4.04 -7.90 -10.90
CA PRO A 85 3.40 -6.86 -11.71
C PRO A 85 2.00 -7.33 -12.10
N SER A 86 0.98 -6.59 -11.66
CA SER A 86 -0.42 -6.92 -11.89
C SER A 86 -0.89 -6.27 -13.19
N ARG A 87 -0.89 -4.92 -13.26
CA ARG A 87 -1.48 -4.17 -14.38
C ARG A 87 -0.77 -2.83 -14.61
N LYS A 88 -0.95 -2.30 -15.81
CA LYS A 88 -0.53 -0.93 -16.17
C LYS A 88 -1.70 0.02 -15.94
N LEU A 89 -1.44 1.14 -15.28
CA LEU A 89 -2.46 2.13 -14.91
C LEU A 89 -2.18 3.49 -15.59
N SER A 90 -3.24 4.18 -15.99
CA SER A 90 -3.20 5.59 -16.37
C SER A 90 -3.33 6.47 -15.13
N GLU A 91 -2.79 7.69 -15.17
CA GLU A 91 -2.82 8.63 -14.02
C GLU A 91 -4.22 8.82 -13.44
N ASP A 92 -5.23 8.96 -14.30
CA ASP A 92 -6.62 9.23 -13.89
C ASP A 92 -7.25 8.09 -13.09
N ALA A 93 -6.80 6.85 -13.29
CA ALA A 93 -7.36 5.65 -12.66
C ALA A 93 -6.46 5.08 -11.55
N LEU A 94 -5.34 5.73 -11.23
CA LEU A 94 -4.38 5.24 -10.24
C LEU A 94 -5.02 5.04 -8.87
N VAL A 95 -5.64 6.09 -8.35
CA VAL A 95 -6.19 6.12 -6.98
C VAL A 95 -7.30 5.09 -6.83
N ASP A 96 -8.27 5.07 -7.76
CA ASP A 96 -9.42 4.17 -7.71
C ASP A 96 -8.98 2.69 -7.77
N GLN A 97 -8.02 2.36 -8.64
CA GLN A 97 -7.54 0.99 -8.81
C GLN A 97 -6.70 0.51 -7.62
N ILE A 98 -5.89 1.40 -7.04
CA ILE A 98 -5.12 1.09 -5.83
C ILE A 98 -6.07 0.87 -4.66
N GLU A 99 -7.05 1.76 -4.47
CA GLU A 99 -8.06 1.62 -3.42
C GLU A 99 -8.81 0.29 -3.54
N GLN A 100 -9.28 -0.05 -4.74
CA GLN A 100 -9.97 -1.32 -4.98
C GLN A 100 -9.08 -2.52 -4.64
N THR A 101 -7.82 -2.48 -5.07
CA THR A 101 -6.84 -3.54 -4.77
C THR A 101 -6.58 -3.68 -3.26
N ILE A 102 -6.47 -2.55 -2.56
CA ILE A 102 -6.31 -2.51 -1.10
C ILE A 102 -7.54 -3.13 -0.42
N ARG A 103 -8.75 -2.70 -0.76
CA ARG A 103 -10.00 -3.25 -0.18
C ARG A 103 -10.13 -4.76 -0.40
N GLU A 104 -9.82 -5.24 -1.60
CA GLU A 104 -9.80 -6.67 -1.91
C GLU A 104 -8.74 -7.43 -1.10
N ARG A 105 -7.61 -6.80 -0.80
CA ARG A 105 -6.58 -7.40 0.06
C ARG A 105 -7.01 -7.40 1.52
N VAL A 106 -7.57 -6.30 2.03
CA VAL A 106 -8.11 -6.18 3.38
C VAL A 106 -9.14 -7.27 3.65
N ALA A 107 -10.06 -7.50 2.72
CA ALA A 107 -11.06 -8.55 2.85
C ALA A 107 -10.43 -9.96 2.97
N ARG A 108 -9.40 -10.24 2.17
CA ARG A 108 -8.65 -11.52 2.23
C ARG A 108 -7.89 -11.70 3.54
N GLU A 109 -7.22 -10.64 4.02
CA GLU A 109 -6.48 -10.67 5.28
C GLU A 109 -7.41 -10.80 6.48
N LYS A 110 -8.55 -10.09 6.51
CA LYS A 110 -9.56 -10.24 7.58
C LYS A 110 -10.08 -11.68 7.65
N ALA A 111 -10.43 -12.28 6.51
CA ALA A 111 -10.86 -13.67 6.45
C ALA A 111 -9.78 -14.65 6.93
N ALA A 112 -8.50 -14.41 6.59
CA ALA A 112 -7.39 -15.23 7.06
C ALA A 112 -7.14 -15.08 8.57
N HIS A 113 -7.27 -13.85 9.10
CA HIS A 113 -7.05 -13.57 10.51
C HIS A 113 -8.19 -14.09 11.41
N GLU A 114 -9.43 -14.09 10.91
CA GLU A 114 -10.59 -14.73 11.56
C GLU A 114 -10.42 -16.25 11.61
N ALA A 115 -9.97 -16.88 10.50
CA ALA A 115 -9.70 -18.31 10.47
C ALA A 115 -8.56 -18.75 11.41
N ALA A 116 -7.55 -17.89 11.61
CA ALA A 116 -6.45 -18.17 12.53
C ALA A 116 -6.88 -18.05 14.02
N HIS A 117 -7.79 -17.12 14.34
CA HIS A 117 -8.22 -16.88 15.72
C HIS A 117 -9.07 -18.03 16.29
N ASP A 118 -9.90 -18.66 15.46
CA ASP A 118 -10.75 -19.82 15.83
C ASP A 118 -9.92 -21.06 16.23
N SER A 119 -8.66 -21.16 15.80
CA SER A 119 -7.77 -22.29 16.12
C SER A 119 -7.05 -22.18 17.48
N SER A 120 -7.15 -21.02 18.15
CA SER A 120 -6.42 -20.74 19.40
C SER A 120 -7.24 -20.93 20.68
N ASP A 121 -8.56 -21.13 20.58
CA ASP A 121 -9.48 -21.26 21.73
C ASP A 121 -9.78 -22.71 22.15
N ASP A 122 -9.03 -23.69 21.62
CA ASP A 122 -9.24 -25.14 21.85
C ASP A 122 -8.12 -25.77 22.73
N ARG A 123 -7.57 -25.02 23.71
CA ARG A 123 -6.62 -25.52 24.72
C ARG A 123 -6.87 -25.00 26.13
#